data_AF-A0A2C6LG24-F1
#
_entry.id   AF-A0A2C6LG24-F1
#
_cell.length_a   1.000
_cell.length_b   1.000
_cell.length_c   1.000
_cell.angle_alpha   90.00
_cell.angle_beta   90.00
_cell.angle_gamma   90.00
#
_symmetry.space_group_name_H-M   'P 1'
#
loop_
_entity.id
_entity.type
_entity.pdbx_description
1 polymer ?
#
loop_
_entity_poly.entity_id
_entity_poly.type
_entity_poly.pdbx_seq_one_letter_code
_entity_poly.pdbx_strand_id
1 'polypeptide(L)'
;MPTSITSRHPNTCGITSLPASGRRVHFKLVEASTEQNNNKAPNGKERRFVLDEEQPVVEENGELYIRFHFILQEKKVKQGELNAKALAVVFKNPIVTARWQELATPMPTEKNKTRTLLEKHLNDYTAKNTFDYFIHKDLGGFLRRELDFYIKNEVMFLDDLGTPKEMKLEQYIAKIRAIKEVGHKIIKFLEQLENFQKKLWLKKKFVVETNYCITLDRVPEEFYPEIAGNSKQAAEWVKLFAINELVADGDKPGYSEPLTVDF
;
A
#
# COMPACT_ATOMS: atom_id res chain seq x y z
N MET A 1 10.32 -6.84 15.73
CA MET A 1 9.01 -6.46 15.18
C MET A 1 9.23 -5.83 13.80
N PRO A 2 8.53 -6.28 12.76
CA PRO A 2 8.64 -5.69 11.43
C PRO A 2 7.99 -4.29 11.45
N THR A 3 8.80 -3.26 11.21
CA THR A 3 8.31 -1.88 11.08
C THR A 3 7.71 -1.71 9.69
N SER A 4 6.39 -1.87 9.59
CA SER A 4 5.62 -1.50 8.40
C SER A 4 5.42 0.02 8.40
N ILE A 5 6.01 0.72 7.44
CA ILE A 5 5.84 2.18 7.28
C ILE A 5 5.35 2.40 5.85
N THR A 6 4.12 2.88 5.71
CA THR A 6 3.42 3.05 4.45
C THR A 6 3.79 4.36 3.75
N SER A 7 3.85 4.33 2.42
CA SER A 7 4.29 5.46 1.60
C SER A 7 3.11 6.42 1.30
N ARG A 8 3.32 7.72 1.52
CA ARG A 8 2.43 8.75 0.97
C ARG A 8 2.62 8.77 -0.55
N HIS A 9 1.59 8.33 -1.28
CA HIS A 9 1.58 8.38 -2.74
C HIS A 9 1.28 9.81 -3.22
N PRO A 10 1.94 10.33 -4.26
CA PRO A 10 1.58 11.61 -4.86
C PRO A 10 0.14 11.56 -5.39
N ASN A 11 -0.64 12.63 -5.17
CA ASN A 11 -2.09 12.73 -5.42
C ASN A 11 -2.55 12.50 -6.88
N THR A 12 -1.61 12.24 -7.80
CA THR A 12 -1.84 11.86 -9.20
C THR A 12 -1.02 10.61 -9.50
N CYS A 13 -1.66 9.44 -9.59
CA CYS A 13 -0.95 8.15 -9.65
C CYS A 13 -1.13 7.38 -10.97
N GLY A 14 -1.87 7.91 -11.95
CA GLY A 14 -1.99 7.27 -13.26
C GLY A 14 -2.08 8.29 -14.37
N ILE A 15 -1.02 8.41 -15.18
CA ILE A 15 -1.02 9.16 -16.45
C ILE A 15 -1.09 8.13 -17.57
N THR A 16 -2.10 8.25 -18.43
CA THR A 16 -2.20 7.47 -19.66
C THR A 16 -2.26 8.42 -20.85
N SER A 17 -1.31 8.30 -21.77
CA SER A 17 -1.34 8.98 -23.07
C SER A 17 -2.16 8.15 -24.07
N LEU A 18 -3.14 8.78 -24.71
CA LEU A 18 -3.92 8.14 -25.75
C LEU A 18 -3.11 8.03 -27.05
N PRO A 19 -3.04 6.84 -27.67
CA PRO A 19 -2.13 6.58 -28.78
C PRO A 19 -2.49 7.30 -30.09
N ALA A 20 -3.76 7.70 -30.30
CA ALA A 20 -4.17 8.36 -31.53
C ALA A 20 -4.12 9.90 -31.44
N SER A 21 -4.56 10.49 -30.33
CA SER A 21 -4.57 11.95 -30.16
C SER A 21 -3.41 12.52 -29.33
N GLY A 22 -2.61 11.70 -28.66
CA GLY A 22 -1.54 12.14 -27.75
C GLY A 22 -2.06 12.81 -26.48
N ARG A 23 -3.38 12.86 -26.26
CA ARG A 23 -4.01 13.48 -25.10
C ARG A 23 -3.81 12.65 -23.84
N ARG A 24 -3.80 13.30 -22.68
CA ARG A 24 -3.55 12.64 -21.40
C ARG A 24 -4.82 12.49 -20.56
N VAL A 25 -4.95 11.33 -19.94
CA VAL A 25 -5.98 11.01 -18.96
C VAL A 25 -5.31 10.70 -17.62
N HIS A 26 -5.83 11.31 -16.56
CA HIS A 26 -5.30 11.29 -15.21
C HIS A 26 -6.31 10.64 -14.26
N PHE A 27 -5.85 9.70 -13.45
CA PHE A 27 -6.60 9.22 -12.29
C PHE A 27 -6.13 9.97 -11.04
N LYS A 28 -7.04 10.75 -10.45
CA LYS A 28 -6.75 11.66 -9.32
C LYS A 28 -7.51 11.23 -8.07
N LEU A 29 -6.82 11.22 -6.93
CA LEU A 29 -7.46 11.07 -5.62
C LEU A 29 -7.85 12.45 -5.08
N VAL A 30 -9.12 12.63 -4.74
CA VAL A 30 -9.66 13.93 -4.28
C VAL A 30 -9.21 14.22 -2.86
N GLU A 31 -9.36 13.25 -1.97
CA GLU A 31 -8.78 13.27 -0.64
C GLU A 31 -8.24 11.88 -0.32
N ALA A 32 -6.93 11.77 -0.15
CA ALA A 32 -6.35 10.60 0.48
C ALA A 32 -6.57 10.75 1.98
N SER A 33 -7.51 10.00 2.57
CA SER A 33 -7.40 9.70 4.01
C SER A 33 -6.09 8.95 4.18
N THR A 34 -5.03 9.65 4.60
CA THR A 34 -3.74 9.01 4.85
C THR A 34 -3.86 8.15 6.10
N GLU A 35 -3.21 6.99 6.06
CA GLU A 35 -3.01 6.16 7.24
C GLU A 35 -2.22 6.97 8.27
N GLN A 36 -2.84 7.27 9.40
CA GLN A 36 -2.08 7.67 10.57
C GLN A 36 -1.60 6.46 11.39
N ASN A 37 -2.13 5.26 11.17
CA ASN A 37 -1.69 4.05 11.86
C ASN A 37 -2.08 2.79 11.08
N ASN A 38 -1.21 1.77 11.09
CA ASN A 38 -1.47 0.41 10.61
C ASN A 38 -2.45 -0.33 11.57
N ASN A 39 -3.61 0.26 11.82
CA ASN A 39 -4.72 -0.44 12.42
C ASN A 39 -5.35 -1.27 11.31
N LYS A 40 -5.25 -2.59 11.44
CA LYS A 40 -6.09 -3.55 10.71
C LYS A 40 -7.47 -2.93 10.52
N ALA A 41 -7.93 -2.80 9.28
CA ALA A 41 -9.27 -2.30 9.01
C ALA A 41 -10.25 -3.09 9.92
N PRO A 42 -11.19 -2.39 10.59
CA PRO A 42 -12.11 -3.05 11.53
C PRO A 42 -12.75 -4.26 10.85
N ASN A 43 -12.87 -5.37 11.59
CA ASN A 43 -13.30 -6.67 11.08
C ASN A 43 -14.47 -6.53 10.08
N GLY A 44 -14.21 -6.82 8.80
CA GLY A 44 -15.22 -6.82 7.74
C GLY A 44 -15.22 -5.62 6.79
N LYS A 45 -14.33 -4.63 6.95
CA LYS A 45 -14.16 -3.50 6.00
C LYS A 45 -12.77 -3.51 5.35
N GLU A 46 -12.70 -3.02 4.11
CA GLU A 46 -11.47 -2.85 3.31
C GLU A 46 -11.54 -1.54 2.55
N ARG A 47 -10.41 -0.83 2.40
CA ARG A 47 -10.38 0.40 1.61
C ARG A 47 -10.46 0.07 0.11
N ARG A 48 -11.24 0.84 -0.62
CA ARG A 48 -11.49 0.65 -2.05
C ARG A 48 -11.55 1.98 -2.77
N PHE A 49 -11.22 1.96 -4.06
CA PHE A 49 -11.36 3.12 -4.94
C PHE A 49 -12.82 3.26 -5.34
N VAL A 50 -13.44 4.38 -4.97
CA VAL A 50 -14.81 4.73 -5.32
C VAL A 50 -14.78 5.98 -6.18
N LEU A 51 -15.53 6.02 -7.28
CA LEU A 51 -15.60 7.19 -8.15
C LEU A 51 -16.22 8.37 -7.38
N ASP A 52 -15.70 9.58 -7.61
CA ASP A 52 -16.28 10.81 -7.04
C ASP A 52 -17.67 11.05 -7.63
N GLU A 53 -18.71 11.08 -6.79
CA GLU A 53 -20.10 11.23 -7.25
C GLU A 53 -20.44 12.67 -7.64
N GLU A 54 -19.79 13.67 -7.00
CA GLU A 54 -20.07 15.08 -7.27
C GLU A 54 -19.40 15.54 -8.57
N GLN A 55 -18.12 15.23 -8.73
CA GLN A 55 -17.31 15.62 -9.89
C GLN A 55 -16.48 14.43 -10.40
N PRO A 56 -17.12 13.42 -11.01
CA PRO A 56 -16.43 12.20 -11.45
C PRO A 56 -15.38 12.46 -12.52
N VAL A 57 -15.60 13.47 -13.36
CA VAL A 57 -14.78 13.80 -14.52
C VAL A 57 -14.64 15.32 -14.62
N VAL A 58 -13.41 15.79 -14.76
CA VAL A 58 -13.08 17.21 -14.97
C VAL A 58 -12.10 17.30 -16.14
N GLU A 59 -12.29 18.27 -17.04
CA GLU A 59 -11.31 18.59 -18.07
C GLU A 59 -10.59 19.89 -17.68
N GLU A 60 -9.27 19.83 -17.49
CA GLU A 60 -8.42 20.99 -17.17
C GLU A 60 -7.25 21.03 -18.16
N ASN A 61 -6.98 22.18 -18.76
CA ASN A 61 -5.86 22.38 -19.70
C ASN A 61 -5.80 21.37 -20.89
N GLY A 62 -6.97 20.85 -21.33
CA GLY A 62 -7.05 19.86 -22.41
C GLY A 62 -6.71 18.42 -21.98
N GLU A 63 -6.63 18.18 -20.67
CA GLU A 63 -6.41 16.86 -20.08
C GLU A 63 -7.64 16.41 -19.29
N LEU A 64 -7.91 15.10 -19.29
CA LEU A 64 -9.05 14.53 -18.60
C LEU A 64 -8.64 14.02 -17.22
N TYR A 65 -9.33 14.45 -16.18
CA TYR A 65 -9.13 14.01 -14.80
C TYR A 65 -10.35 13.19 -14.36
N ILE A 66 -10.14 11.91 -14.07
CA ILE A 66 -11.14 11.02 -13.47
C ILE A 66 -10.84 10.94 -11.98
N ARG A 67 -11.81 11.36 -11.16
CA ARG A 67 -11.64 11.59 -9.73
C ARG A 67 -12.16 10.41 -8.91
N PHE A 68 -11.36 9.97 -7.94
CA PHE A 68 -11.66 8.86 -7.04
C PHE A 68 -11.45 9.25 -5.58
N HIS A 69 -12.18 8.56 -4.70
CA HIS A 69 -12.00 8.52 -3.26
C HIS A 69 -11.44 7.17 -2.84
N PHE A 70 -10.55 7.15 -1.86
CA PHE A 70 -10.01 5.90 -1.28
C PHE A 70 -10.56 5.71 0.13
N ILE A 71 -11.72 5.07 0.23
CA ILE A 71 -12.54 5.00 1.46
C ILE A 71 -12.79 3.57 1.90
N LEU A 72 -13.08 3.38 3.20
CA LEU A 72 -13.47 2.09 3.76
C LEU A 72 -14.83 1.64 3.20
N GLN A 73 -14.84 0.45 2.63
CA GLN A 73 -16.01 -0.23 2.09
C GLN A 73 -16.18 -1.59 2.75
N GLU A 74 -17.38 -2.17 2.67
CA GLU A 74 -17.58 -3.54 3.13
C GLU A 74 -16.76 -4.53 2.30
N LYS A 75 -16.19 -5.56 2.94
CA LYS A 75 -15.40 -6.59 2.25
C LYS A 75 -16.14 -7.26 1.09
N LYS A 76 -17.47 -7.39 1.19
CA LYS A 76 -18.32 -7.99 0.15
C LYS A 76 -18.31 -7.20 -1.16
N VAL A 77 -18.19 -5.88 -1.11
CA VAL A 77 -18.22 -5.02 -2.30
C VAL A 77 -16.92 -5.18 -3.06
N LYS A 78 -16.88 -5.83 -4.22
CA LYS A 78 -15.61 -6.07 -4.94
C LYS A 78 -15.15 -4.82 -5.69
N GLN A 79 -13.83 -4.59 -5.78
CA GLN A 79 -13.26 -3.48 -6.56
C GLN A 79 -13.63 -3.58 -8.04
N GLY A 80 -13.75 -4.79 -8.58
CA GLY A 80 -14.20 -5.00 -9.96
C GLY A 80 -15.61 -4.46 -10.23
N GLU A 81 -16.53 -4.56 -9.26
CA GLU A 81 -17.89 -4.03 -9.38
C GLU A 81 -17.89 -2.50 -9.33
N LEU A 82 -17.08 -1.92 -8.47
CA LEU A 82 -16.88 -0.46 -8.39
C LEU A 82 -16.26 0.09 -9.68
N ASN A 83 -15.29 -0.61 -10.26
CA ASN A 83 -14.68 -0.24 -11.53
C ASN A 83 -15.71 -0.31 -12.67
N ALA A 84 -16.54 -1.35 -12.71
CA ALA A 84 -17.61 -1.47 -13.72
C ALA A 84 -18.64 -0.33 -13.60
N LYS A 85 -19.05 0.03 -12.38
CA LYS A 85 -19.92 1.19 -12.12
C LYS A 85 -19.24 2.49 -12.56
N ALA A 86 -17.97 2.67 -12.23
CA ALA A 86 -17.21 3.85 -12.60
C ALA A 86 -17.12 4.01 -14.12
N LEU A 87 -16.85 2.93 -14.87
CA LEU A 87 -16.83 2.95 -16.33
C LEU A 87 -18.18 3.37 -16.92
N ALA A 88 -19.29 2.82 -16.39
CA ALA A 88 -20.63 3.18 -16.85
C ALA A 88 -20.95 4.67 -16.63
N VAL A 89 -20.50 5.26 -15.51
CA VAL A 89 -20.68 6.69 -15.22
C VAL A 89 -19.79 7.55 -16.11
N VAL A 90 -18.51 7.18 -16.25
CA VAL A 90 -17.54 7.95 -17.06
C VAL A 90 -17.93 7.94 -18.54
N PHE A 91 -18.37 6.82 -19.11
CA PHE A 91 -18.79 6.76 -20.52
C PHE A 91 -20.08 7.53 -20.82
N LYS A 92 -20.96 7.72 -19.82
CA LYS A 92 -22.17 8.54 -19.94
C LYS A 92 -21.91 10.04 -19.77
N ASN A 93 -20.72 10.43 -19.31
CA ASN A 93 -20.41 11.83 -19.05
C ASN A 93 -20.28 12.61 -20.37
N PRO A 94 -20.98 13.75 -20.54
CA PRO A 94 -20.95 14.53 -21.78
C PRO A 94 -19.55 14.93 -22.25
N ILE A 95 -18.63 15.24 -21.33
CA ILE A 95 -17.24 15.59 -21.64
C ILE A 95 -16.57 14.43 -22.39
N VAL A 96 -16.75 13.21 -21.89
CA VAL A 96 -16.15 12.00 -22.43
C VAL A 96 -16.77 11.62 -23.77
N THR A 97 -18.10 11.65 -23.86
CA THR A 97 -18.81 11.31 -25.10
C THR A 97 -18.48 12.26 -26.25
N ALA A 98 -18.25 13.55 -25.95
CA ALA A 98 -17.96 14.56 -26.96
C ALA A 98 -16.51 14.54 -27.45
N ARG A 99 -15.52 14.36 -26.56
CA ARG A 99 -14.10 14.61 -26.88
C ARG A 99 -13.15 13.44 -26.63
N TRP A 100 -13.60 12.38 -25.96
CA TRP A 100 -12.74 11.28 -25.49
C TRP A 100 -13.25 9.89 -25.90
N GLN A 101 -13.80 9.78 -27.11
CA GLN A 101 -14.33 8.52 -27.65
C GLN A 101 -13.27 7.41 -27.79
N GLU A 102 -11.98 7.78 -27.91
CA GLU A 102 -10.83 6.87 -27.91
C GLU A 102 -10.74 6.00 -26.64
N LEU A 103 -11.35 6.42 -25.53
CA LEU A 103 -11.42 5.63 -24.31
C LEU A 103 -12.22 4.33 -24.47
N ALA A 104 -13.12 4.29 -25.46
CA ALA A 104 -13.93 3.12 -25.80
C ALA A 104 -13.23 2.15 -26.78
N THR A 105 -12.00 2.44 -27.23
CA THR A 105 -11.27 1.54 -28.14
C THR A 105 -11.14 0.14 -27.53
N PRO A 106 -11.50 -0.92 -28.27
CA PRO A 106 -11.45 -2.29 -27.75
C PRO A 106 -10.01 -2.77 -27.58
N MET A 107 -9.72 -3.33 -26.41
CA MET A 107 -8.49 -4.02 -26.04
C MET A 107 -8.82 -5.41 -25.47
N PRO A 108 -9.25 -6.36 -26.33
CA PRO A 108 -9.70 -7.67 -25.88
C PRO A 108 -8.59 -8.46 -25.20
N THR A 109 -9.00 -9.32 -24.26
CA THR A 109 -8.17 -10.34 -23.61
C THR A 109 -8.87 -11.69 -23.71
N GLU A 110 -8.15 -12.78 -23.50
CA GLU A 110 -8.72 -14.14 -23.52
C GLU A 110 -9.93 -14.29 -22.59
N LYS A 111 -9.93 -13.59 -21.45
CA LYS A 111 -11.00 -13.61 -20.44
C LYS A 111 -12.09 -12.55 -20.66
N ASN A 112 -11.80 -11.42 -21.31
CA ASN A 112 -12.77 -10.36 -21.58
C ASN A 112 -12.58 -9.80 -22.99
N LYS A 113 -13.46 -10.18 -23.91
CA LYS A 113 -13.43 -9.80 -25.33
C LYS A 113 -13.95 -8.38 -25.60
N THR A 114 -14.67 -7.77 -24.65
CA THR A 114 -15.22 -6.41 -24.79
C THR A 114 -14.46 -5.38 -23.95
N ARG A 115 -13.29 -5.76 -23.41
CA ARG A 115 -12.47 -4.88 -22.58
C ARG A 115 -12.10 -3.62 -23.35
N THR A 116 -12.28 -2.45 -22.74
CA THR A 116 -11.92 -1.15 -23.34
C THR A 116 -10.54 -0.66 -22.87
N LEU A 117 -9.98 0.33 -23.57
CA LEU A 117 -8.75 1.00 -23.16
C LEU A 117 -8.89 1.61 -21.75
N LEU A 118 -9.98 2.34 -21.49
CA LEU A 118 -10.23 2.92 -20.16
C LEU A 118 -10.31 1.84 -19.07
N GLU A 119 -11.02 0.74 -19.34
CA GLU A 119 -11.13 -0.38 -18.40
C GLU A 119 -9.77 -1.00 -18.09
N LYS A 120 -8.88 -1.13 -19.09
CA LYS A 120 -7.52 -1.59 -18.85
C LYS A 120 -6.79 -0.69 -17.85
N HIS A 121 -6.74 0.61 -18.14
CA HIS A 121 -5.96 1.55 -17.35
C HIS A 121 -6.58 1.77 -15.96
N LEU A 122 -7.89 1.72 -15.83
CA LEU A 122 -8.58 1.79 -14.53
C LEU A 122 -8.29 0.55 -13.66
N ASN A 123 -8.35 -0.65 -14.24
CA ASN A 123 -8.01 -1.88 -13.52
C ASN A 123 -6.53 -1.89 -13.11
N ASP A 124 -5.63 -1.47 -14.00
CA ASP A 124 -4.20 -1.39 -13.69
C ASP A 124 -3.93 -0.34 -12.58
N TYR A 125 -4.63 0.80 -12.60
CA TYR A 125 -4.53 1.84 -11.58
C TYR A 125 -5.02 1.34 -10.21
N THR A 126 -6.22 0.77 -10.15
CA THR A 126 -6.79 0.27 -8.88
C THR A 126 -6.02 -0.91 -8.33
N ALA A 127 -5.51 -1.82 -9.18
CA ALA A 127 -4.67 -2.93 -8.74
C ALA A 127 -3.36 -2.43 -8.13
N LYS A 128 -2.59 -1.60 -8.85
CA LYS A 128 -1.26 -1.11 -8.39
C LYS A 128 -1.33 -0.38 -7.04
N ASN A 129 -2.38 0.40 -6.81
CA ASN A 129 -2.50 1.20 -5.59
C ASN A 129 -3.23 0.46 -4.43
N THR A 130 -3.64 -0.79 -4.62
CA THR A 130 -4.19 -1.65 -3.54
C THR A 130 -3.15 -2.64 -2.99
N PHE A 131 -1.97 -2.73 -3.60
CA PHE A 131 -0.90 -3.59 -3.09
C PHE A 131 -0.12 -2.88 -1.98
N ASP A 132 -0.14 -3.46 -0.78
CA ASP A 132 0.76 -3.06 0.28
C ASP A 132 2.20 -3.45 -0.10
N TYR A 133 3.03 -2.44 -0.34
CA TYR A 133 4.45 -2.62 -0.61
C TYR A 133 5.21 -2.72 0.71
N PHE A 134 5.55 -3.94 1.12
CA PHE A 134 6.42 -4.17 2.26
C PHE A 134 7.87 -4.30 1.80
N ILE A 135 8.75 -3.44 2.33
CA ILE A 135 10.19 -3.60 2.15
C ILE A 135 10.73 -4.47 3.29
N HIS A 136 11.20 -5.67 2.97
CA HIS A 136 11.74 -6.60 3.94
C HIS A 136 13.19 -6.24 4.33
N LYS A 137 13.52 -6.34 5.63
CA LYS A 137 14.86 -5.99 6.13
C LYS A 137 15.97 -6.89 5.58
N ASP A 138 15.69 -8.20 5.47
CA ASP A 138 16.59 -9.26 5.00
C ASP A 138 15.83 -10.33 4.18
N LEU A 139 15.40 -9.99 2.96
CA LEU A 139 14.60 -10.91 2.12
C LEU A 139 15.39 -12.15 1.71
N GLY A 140 16.67 -11.97 1.36
CA GLY A 140 17.54 -13.05 0.93
C GLY A 140 17.73 -14.12 1.99
N GLY A 141 18.03 -13.72 3.24
CA GLY A 141 18.14 -14.66 4.35
C GLY A 141 16.82 -15.37 4.67
N PHE A 142 15.69 -14.66 4.61
CA PHE A 142 14.37 -15.23 4.80
C PHE A 142 14.06 -16.32 3.76
N LEU A 143 14.12 -15.99 2.47
CA LEU A 143 13.75 -16.92 1.40
C LEU A 143 14.67 -18.15 1.33
N ARG A 144 15.95 -18.02 1.68
CA ARG A 144 16.86 -19.18 1.76
C ARG A 144 16.46 -20.16 2.85
N ARG A 145 16.07 -19.66 4.03
CA ARG A 145 15.56 -20.50 5.13
C ARG A 145 14.25 -21.19 4.75
N GLU A 146 13.34 -20.47 4.11
CA GLU A 146 12.07 -21.03 3.61
C GLU A 146 12.31 -22.09 2.53
N LEU A 147 13.24 -21.86 1.60
CA LEU A 147 13.62 -22.87 0.60
C LEU A 147 14.19 -24.13 1.24
N ASP A 148 15.05 -23.98 2.25
CA ASP A 148 15.60 -25.12 3.00
C ASP A 148 14.51 -25.86 3.80
N PHE A 149 13.54 -25.15 4.36
CA PHE A 149 12.40 -25.73 5.06
C PHE A 149 11.48 -26.51 4.10
N TYR A 150 11.14 -25.92 2.96
CA TYR A 150 10.35 -26.56 1.91
C TYR A 150 11.00 -27.87 1.43
N ILE A 151 12.31 -27.85 1.15
CA ILE A 151 13.03 -29.04 0.70
C ILE A 151 12.98 -30.15 1.77
N LYS A 152 13.13 -29.79 3.05
CA LYS A 152 13.10 -30.76 4.15
C LYS A 152 11.72 -31.39 4.36
N ASN A 153 10.64 -30.62 4.20
CA ASN A 153 9.30 -31.08 4.53
C ASN A 153 8.53 -31.67 3.34
N GLU A 154 8.67 -31.09 2.15
CA GLU A 154 7.86 -31.48 0.98
C GLU A 154 8.62 -32.34 -0.03
N VAL A 155 9.96 -32.26 -0.06
CA VAL A 155 10.77 -32.97 -1.06
C VAL A 155 11.51 -34.17 -0.46
N MET A 156 11.87 -34.09 0.82
CA MET A 156 12.64 -35.13 1.50
C MET A 156 11.72 -36.03 2.35
N PHE A 157 11.22 -37.12 1.75
CA PHE A 157 10.51 -38.17 2.48
C PHE A 157 11.52 -39.14 3.10
N LEU A 158 11.77 -38.99 4.41
CA LEU A 158 12.74 -39.79 5.17
C LEU A 158 12.37 -41.28 5.27
N ASP A 159 11.10 -41.64 5.03
CA ASP A 159 10.60 -43.02 5.15
C ASP A 159 11.10 -43.99 4.05
N ASP A 160 11.73 -43.48 2.98
CA ASP A 160 12.27 -44.32 1.90
C ASP A 160 13.72 -44.82 2.18
N LEU A 161 14.34 -44.43 3.30
CA LEU A 161 15.70 -44.85 3.69
C LEU A 161 15.74 -46.33 4.14
N GLY A 162 16.62 -47.14 3.53
CA GLY A 162 16.82 -48.56 3.88
C GLY A 162 15.91 -49.56 3.16
N THR A 163 15.20 -49.13 2.11
CA THR A 163 14.36 -49.98 1.25
C THR A 163 14.98 -50.16 -0.15
N PRO A 164 14.59 -51.16 -0.96
CA PRO A 164 15.08 -51.35 -2.34
C PRO A 164 14.84 -50.16 -3.30
N LYS A 165 14.23 -49.05 -2.83
CA LYS A 165 14.16 -47.76 -3.50
C LYS A 165 15.42 -46.92 -3.39
N GLU A 166 16.53 -47.41 -2.82
CA GLU A 166 17.81 -46.68 -2.74
C GLU A 166 18.28 -46.10 -4.09
N MET A 167 18.06 -46.77 -5.23
CA MET A 167 18.33 -46.19 -6.57
C MET A 167 17.54 -44.90 -6.86
N LYS A 168 16.40 -44.67 -6.20
CA LYS A 168 15.63 -43.43 -6.31
C LYS A 168 16.25 -42.30 -5.50
N LEU A 169 17.05 -42.60 -4.46
CA LEU A 169 17.68 -41.59 -3.60
C LEU A 169 18.63 -40.69 -4.41
N GLU A 170 19.42 -41.25 -5.33
CA GLU A 170 20.27 -40.46 -6.23
C GLU A 170 19.45 -39.50 -7.10
N GLN A 171 18.30 -39.97 -7.61
CA GLN A 171 17.38 -39.13 -8.38
C GLN A 171 16.74 -38.02 -7.52
N TYR A 172 16.44 -38.30 -6.25
CA TYR A 172 15.96 -37.29 -5.31
C TYR A 172 17.03 -36.25 -4.99
N ILE A 173 18.27 -36.67 -4.75
CA ILE A 173 19.41 -35.76 -4.52
C ILE A 173 19.64 -34.88 -5.75
N ALA A 174 19.57 -35.45 -6.95
CA ALA A 174 19.68 -34.70 -8.20
C ALA A 174 18.56 -33.65 -8.34
N LYS A 175 17.32 -34.00 -8.01
CA LYS A 175 16.17 -33.06 -8.00
C LYS A 175 16.35 -31.95 -6.97
N ILE A 176 16.74 -32.28 -5.73
CA ILE A 176 16.99 -31.29 -4.67
C ILE A 176 18.08 -30.32 -5.11
N ARG A 177 19.16 -30.82 -5.70
CA ARG A 177 20.25 -29.99 -6.21
C ARG A 177 19.77 -29.02 -7.29
N ALA A 178 18.95 -29.50 -8.24
CA ALA A 178 18.37 -28.65 -9.27
C ALA A 178 17.45 -27.56 -8.68
N ILE A 179 16.58 -27.93 -7.72
CA ILE A 179 15.69 -26.97 -7.04
C ILE A 179 16.49 -25.93 -6.27
N LYS A 180 17.52 -26.34 -5.51
CA LYS A 180 18.39 -25.41 -4.78
C LYS A 180 19.11 -24.46 -5.73
N GLU A 181 19.64 -24.96 -6.83
CA GLU A 181 20.39 -24.13 -7.77
C GLU A 181 19.50 -23.06 -8.42
N VAL A 182 18.32 -23.47 -8.92
CA VAL A 182 17.36 -22.53 -9.53
C VAL A 182 16.79 -21.59 -8.47
N GLY A 183 16.41 -22.11 -7.31
CA GLY A 183 15.89 -21.33 -6.19
C GLY A 183 16.87 -20.26 -5.71
N HIS A 184 18.15 -20.60 -5.53
CA HIS A 184 19.16 -19.62 -5.14
C HIS A 184 19.39 -18.53 -6.19
N LYS A 185 19.32 -18.85 -7.49
CA LYS A 185 19.41 -17.83 -8.56
C LYS A 185 18.23 -16.85 -8.50
N ILE A 186 17.01 -17.36 -8.33
CA ILE A 186 15.80 -16.53 -8.19
C ILE A 186 15.87 -15.68 -6.91
N ILE A 187 16.22 -16.29 -5.77
CA ILE A 187 16.34 -15.58 -4.49
C ILE A 187 17.38 -14.47 -4.59
N LYS A 188 18.54 -14.72 -5.22
CA LYS A 188 19.57 -13.69 -5.43
C LYS A 188 19.04 -12.51 -6.24
N PHE A 189 18.26 -12.78 -7.28
CA PHE A 189 17.65 -11.72 -8.08
C PHE A 189 16.63 -10.90 -7.27
N LEU A 190 15.74 -11.55 -6.53
CA LEU A 190 14.77 -10.87 -5.67
C LEU A 190 15.46 -10.07 -4.55
N GLU A 191 16.48 -10.64 -3.92
CA GLU A 191 17.31 -9.97 -2.92
C GLU A 191 17.97 -8.70 -3.47
N GLN A 192 18.43 -8.71 -4.73
CA GLN A 192 19.00 -7.53 -5.37
C GLN A 192 17.96 -6.42 -5.58
N LEU A 193 16.76 -6.78 -6.09
CA LEU A 193 15.66 -5.84 -6.28
C LEU A 193 15.25 -5.20 -4.95
N GLU A 194 15.09 -6.02 -3.92
CA GLU A 194 14.68 -5.59 -2.59
C GLU A 194 15.72 -4.64 -1.96
N ASN A 195 17.01 -5.01 -2.03
CA ASN A 195 18.08 -4.17 -1.51
C ASN A 195 18.17 -2.83 -2.26
N PHE A 196 17.86 -2.81 -3.55
CA PHE A 196 17.75 -1.58 -4.31
C PHE A 196 16.60 -0.70 -3.82
N GLN A 197 15.40 -1.28 -3.65
CA GLN A 197 14.24 -0.57 -3.10
C GLN A 197 14.52 -0.02 -1.69
N LYS A 198 15.10 -0.83 -0.80
CA LYS A 198 15.53 -0.43 0.54
C LYS A 198 16.54 0.72 0.50
N LYS A 199 17.50 0.69 -0.43
CA LYS A 199 18.49 1.77 -0.59
C LYS A 199 17.84 3.06 -1.10
N LEU A 200 16.89 2.96 -2.03
CA LEU A 200 16.16 4.11 -2.54
C LEU A 200 15.29 4.73 -1.42
N TRP A 201 14.64 3.87 -0.64
CA TRP A 201 13.79 4.25 0.49
C TRP A 201 14.56 4.97 1.61
N LEU A 202 15.75 4.47 1.97
CA LEU A 202 16.59 5.06 3.02
C LEU A 202 17.38 6.30 2.55
N LYS A 203 17.20 6.74 1.30
CA LYS A 203 17.94 7.88 0.77
C LYS A 203 17.39 9.17 1.35
N LYS A 204 18.22 9.90 2.11
CA LYS A 204 17.89 11.18 2.77
C LYS A 204 17.23 12.21 1.84
N LYS A 205 17.54 12.20 0.54
CA LYS A 205 16.95 13.11 -0.46
C LYS A 205 15.45 12.88 -0.72
N PHE A 206 14.90 11.72 -0.37
CA PHE A 206 13.47 11.39 -0.53
C PHE A 206 12.69 11.49 0.77
N VAL A 207 13.31 11.95 1.85
CA VAL A 207 12.63 12.19 3.12
C VAL A 207 11.83 13.48 2.99
N VAL A 208 10.50 13.37 2.97
CA VAL A 208 9.59 14.52 2.85
C VAL A 208 9.59 15.32 4.15
N GLU A 209 9.50 14.64 5.30
CA GLU A 209 9.48 15.24 6.63
C GLU A 209 10.17 14.28 7.64
N THR A 210 10.89 14.85 8.61
CA THR A 210 11.42 14.10 9.76
C THR A 210 10.78 14.64 11.03
N ASN A 211 9.92 13.84 11.64
CA ASN A 211 9.31 14.14 12.93
C ASN A 211 9.98 13.27 13.99
N TYR A 212 10.39 13.87 15.11
CA TYR A 212 10.94 13.15 16.26
C TYR A 212 9.84 12.96 17.29
N CYS A 213 9.53 11.71 17.62
CA CYS A 213 8.70 11.39 18.78
C CYS A 213 9.65 11.02 19.92
N ILE A 214 9.75 11.92 20.90
CA ILE A 214 10.55 11.73 22.11
C ILE A 214 9.56 11.60 23.25
N THR A 215 9.72 10.57 24.06
CA THR A 215 8.90 10.39 25.26
C THR A 215 9.34 11.38 26.34
N LEU A 216 8.39 11.95 27.09
CA LEU A 216 8.66 13.03 28.05
C LEU A 216 9.63 12.61 29.17
N ASP A 217 9.74 11.31 29.48
CA ASP A 217 10.73 10.74 30.42
C ASP A 217 12.18 10.97 30.01
N ARG A 218 12.44 11.30 28.73
CA ARG A 218 13.79 11.58 28.21
C ARG A 218 14.07 13.06 28.01
N VAL A 219 13.12 13.94 28.35
CA VAL A 219 13.26 15.39 28.24
C VAL A 219 13.48 15.96 29.63
N PRO A 220 14.53 16.79 29.84
CA PRO A 220 14.73 17.49 31.11
C PRO A 220 13.52 18.35 31.51
N GLU A 221 13.17 18.34 32.80
CA GLU A 221 12.01 19.07 33.36
C GLU A 221 12.06 20.59 33.10
N GLU A 222 13.26 21.14 32.87
CA GLU A 222 13.48 22.55 32.50
C GLU A 222 12.69 22.97 31.25
N PHE A 223 12.40 22.03 30.34
CA PHE A 223 11.68 22.30 29.10
C PHE A 223 10.16 22.09 29.19
N TYR A 224 9.64 21.58 30.32
CA TYR A 224 8.21 21.29 30.46
C TYR A 224 7.33 22.54 30.36
N PRO A 225 7.72 23.72 30.89
CA PRO A 225 6.95 24.95 30.68
C PRO A 225 6.84 25.35 29.20
N GLU A 226 7.89 25.14 28.41
CA GLU A 226 7.90 25.45 26.98
C GLU A 226 7.02 24.47 26.18
N ILE A 227 7.03 23.19 26.56
CA ILE A 227 6.18 22.16 25.98
C ILE A 227 4.70 22.40 26.30
N ALA A 228 4.39 22.71 27.57
CA ALA A 228 3.04 23.04 28.02
C ALA A 228 2.46 24.29 27.32
N GLY A 229 3.31 25.27 27.03
CA GLY A 229 2.94 26.47 26.27
C GLY A 229 2.66 26.23 24.78
N ASN A 230 3.00 25.06 24.22
CA ASN A 230 2.81 24.77 22.81
C ASN A 230 1.43 24.16 22.51
N SER A 231 0.46 25.01 22.19
CA SER A 231 -0.92 24.60 21.87
C SER A 231 -1.02 23.64 20.67
N LYS A 232 -0.10 23.69 19.71
CA LYS A 232 -0.10 22.76 18.57
C LYS A 232 0.27 21.34 19.00
N GLN A 233 1.22 21.22 19.93
CA GLN A 233 1.63 19.93 20.48
C GLN A 233 0.50 19.31 21.32
N ALA A 234 -0.16 20.12 22.14
CA ALA A 234 -1.32 19.69 22.92
C ALA A 234 -2.46 19.19 22.01
N ALA A 235 -2.78 19.92 20.94
CA ALA A 235 -3.79 19.51 19.96
C ALA A 235 -3.43 18.20 19.23
N GLU A 236 -2.13 18.00 18.93
CA GLU A 236 -1.65 16.75 18.35
C GLU A 236 -1.78 15.57 19.33
N TRP A 237 -1.48 15.77 20.62
CA TRP A 237 -1.67 14.75 21.64
C TRP A 237 -3.14 14.43 21.90
N VAL A 238 -4.04 15.42 21.86
CA VAL A 238 -5.50 15.18 21.89
C VAL A 238 -5.90 14.31 20.72
N LYS A 239 -5.40 14.60 19.51
CA LYS A 239 -5.71 13.82 18.31
C LYS A 239 -5.14 12.40 18.32
N LEU A 240 -3.89 12.22 18.79
CA LEU A 240 -3.17 10.94 18.71
C LEU A 240 -3.42 10.03 19.91
N PHE A 241 -3.55 10.60 21.10
CA PHE A 241 -3.59 9.86 22.37
C PHE A 241 -4.85 10.12 23.20
N ALA A 242 -5.79 10.94 22.69
CA ALA A 242 -7.04 11.26 23.38
C ALA A 242 -6.81 11.74 24.82
N ILE A 243 -5.79 12.59 25.03
CA ILE A 243 -5.44 13.08 26.38
C ILE A 243 -6.59 13.85 27.05
N ASN A 244 -7.54 14.36 26.27
CA ASN A 244 -8.78 15.00 26.74
C ASN A 244 -9.74 14.03 27.47
N GLU A 245 -9.59 12.72 27.27
CA GLU A 245 -10.41 11.70 27.94
C GLU A 245 -9.77 11.20 29.25
N LEU A 246 -8.55 11.65 29.57
CA LEU A 246 -7.87 11.30 30.80
C LEU A 246 -8.50 12.06 31.97
N VAL A 247 -9.29 11.32 32.74
CA VAL A 247 -9.89 11.80 33.99
C VAL A 247 -8.81 11.87 35.07
N ALA A 248 -8.87 12.91 35.91
CA ALA A 248 -8.02 13.03 37.08
C ALA A 248 -8.19 11.80 38.00
N ASP A 249 -7.08 11.13 38.32
CA ASP A 249 -7.05 9.96 39.21
C ASP A 249 -6.09 10.25 40.36
N GLY A 250 -6.63 10.56 41.53
CA GLY A 250 -5.87 10.89 42.73
C GLY A 250 -4.90 12.06 42.53
N ASP A 251 -3.59 11.77 42.64
CA ASP A 251 -2.49 12.75 42.52
C ASP A 251 -2.15 13.12 41.06
N LYS A 252 -2.85 12.58 40.06
CA LYS A 252 -2.63 12.94 38.64
C LYS A 252 -3.66 13.96 38.17
N PRO A 253 -3.26 15.18 37.81
CA PRO A 253 -4.19 16.18 37.30
C PRO A 253 -4.78 15.72 35.96
N GLY A 254 -6.05 16.06 35.73
CA GLY A 254 -6.71 15.82 34.44
C GLY A 254 -6.27 16.85 33.40
N TYR A 255 -6.52 16.55 32.12
CA TYR A 255 -6.18 17.46 31.03
C TYR A 255 -6.96 18.79 31.12
N SER A 256 -6.26 19.91 30.90
CA SER A 256 -6.83 21.25 30.81
C SER A 256 -6.37 21.98 29.54
N GLU A 257 -7.15 22.95 29.07
CA GLU A 257 -6.72 23.93 28.06
C GLU A 257 -6.57 25.32 28.71
N PRO A 258 -5.36 25.92 28.74
CA PRO A 258 -4.09 25.42 28.22
C PRO A 258 -3.52 24.25 29.05
N LEU A 259 -2.61 23.47 28.43
CA LEU A 259 -1.90 22.38 29.08
C LEU A 259 -1.10 22.93 30.26
N THR A 260 -1.23 22.31 31.44
CA THR A 260 -0.46 22.69 32.63
C THR A 260 0.81 21.86 32.72
N VAL A 261 1.83 22.39 33.39
CA VAL A 261 3.12 21.67 33.59
C VAL A 261 2.94 20.44 34.49
N ASP A 262 1.92 20.45 35.35
CA ASP A 262 1.64 19.36 36.29
C ASP A 262 0.95 18.14 35.65
N PHE A 263 0.44 18.28 34.42
CA PHE A 263 -0.21 17.21 33.63
C PHE A 263 0.83 16.32 32.92
#